data_AF-A0A9P1EDC9-F1
#
_entry.id   AF-A0A9P1EDC9-F1
#
_cell.length_a   1.000
_cell.length_b   1.000
_cell.length_c   1.000
_cell.angle_alpha   90.00
_cell.angle_beta   90.00
_cell.angle_gamma   90.00
#
_symmetry.space_group_name_H-M   'P 1'
#
loop_
_entity.id
_entity.type
_entity.pdbx_description
1 polymer ?
#
loop_
_entity_poly.entity_id
_entity_poly.type
_entity_poly.pdbx_seq_one_letter_code
_entity_poly.pdbx_strand_id
1 'polypeptide(L)'
;MFSGPLLFLMICYFDRVQFKGQIMQSAYPTIRIWDKERIDKRVKDERKVGFGLGKVTKRIITVEEEDKDEEEAGKEDEENEDAEMLSKEDCVKEIIAVAQKFSDAFVEFSKLPSTIAKKFPNSDILKKIYL
;
A
#
# COMPACT_ATOMS: atom_id res chain seq x y z
N MET A 1 -8.63 -17.84 2.21
CA MET A 1 -8.79 -16.39 1.99
C MET A 1 -7.90 -15.71 3.03
N PHE A 2 -7.07 -14.74 2.65
CA PHE A 2 -6.22 -14.06 3.64
C PHE A 2 -7.09 -13.09 4.46
N SER A 3 -6.88 -13.04 5.78
CA SER A 3 -7.65 -12.21 6.72
C SER A 3 -6.71 -11.34 7.57
N GLY A 4 -7.27 -10.26 8.12
CA GLY A 4 -6.54 -9.37 9.03
C GLY A 4 -5.37 -8.63 8.36
N PRO A 5 -4.29 -8.32 9.13
CA PRO A 5 -3.13 -7.57 8.63
C PRO A 5 -2.41 -8.22 7.44
N LEU A 6 -2.54 -9.54 7.29
CA LEU A 6 -1.93 -10.27 6.19
C LEU A 6 -2.55 -9.90 4.83
N LEU A 7 -3.85 -9.58 4.79
CA LEU A 7 -4.50 -9.15 3.56
C LEU A 7 -3.90 -7.83 3.05
N PHE A 8 -3.62 -6.89 3.96
CA PHE A 8 -2.97 -5.63 3.62
C PHE A 8 -1.57 -5.86 3.04
N LEU A 9 -0.75 -6.71 3.69
CA LEU A 9 0.58 -7.08 3.18
C LEU A 9 0.50 -7.75 1.80
N MET A 10 -0.49 -8.61 1.58
CA MET A 10 -0.71 -9.26 0.29
C MET A 10 -1.06 -8.26 -0.79
N ILE A 11 -1.92 -7.27 -0.50
CA ILE A 11 -2.25 -6.20 -1.44
C ILE A 11 -1.01 -5.37 -1.77
N CYS A 12 -0.22 -4.95 -0.78
CA CYS A 12 1.04 -4.24 -1.01
C CYS A 12 2.04 -5.08 -1.85
N TYR A 13 2.10 -6.39 -1.60
CA TYR A 13 2.93 -7.30 -2.37
C TYR A 13 2.46 -7.39 -3.83
N PHE A 14 1.17 -7.59 -4.07
CA PHE A 14 0.63 -7.67 -5.44
C PHE A 14 0.86 -6.38 -6.22
N ASP A 15 0.72 -5.24 -5.55
CA ASP A 15 0.95 -3.91 -6.10
C ASP A 15 2.39 -3.71 -6.58
N ARG A 16 3.36 -4.15 -5.78
CA ARG A 16 4.79 -3.90 -6.02
C ARG A 16 5.46 -4.97 -6.87
N VAL A 17 4.87 -6.15 -7.00
CA VAL A 17 5.47 -7.27 -7.74
C VAL A 17 4.77 -7.45 -9.08
N GLN A 18 5.53 -7.55 -10.16
CA GLN A 18 5.07 -7.99 -11.46
C GLN A 18 5.18 -9.50 -11.54
N PHE A 19 4.05 -10.17 -11.76
CA PHE A 19 4.00 -11.61 -11.96
C PHE A 19 3.66 -11.90 -13.43
N LYS A 20 4.48 -12.75 -14.08
CA LYS A 20 4.31 -13.16 -15.49
C LYS A 20 4.15 -12.02 -16.51
N GLY A 21 4.91 -10.94 -16.34
CA GLY A 21 4.88 -9.81 -17.29
C GLY A 21 3.57 -9.02 -17.30
N GLN A 22 2.69 -9.22 -16.32
CA GLN A 22 1.52 -8.36 -16.14
C GLN A 22 1.99 -7.00 -15.64
N ILE A 23 2.08 -6.04 -16.56
CA ILE A 23 2.20 -4.62 -16.24
C ILE A 23 0.77 -4.15 -15.98
N MET A 24 0.38 -4.04 -14.71
CA MET A 24 -0.86 -3.32 -14.39
C MET A 24 -0.63 -1.85 -14.73
N GLN A 25 -1.53 -1.26 -15.55
CA GLN A 25 -1.57 0.17 -15.78
C GLN A 25 -1.80 0.86 -14.44
N SER A 26 -0.74 1.41 -13.85
CA SER A 26 -0.79 2.07 -12.56
C SER A 26 -1.49 3.41 -12.70
N ALA A 27 -2.77 3.48 -12.34
CA ALA A 27 -3.43 4.73 -11.99
C ALA A 27 -3.17 5.00 -10.50
N TYR A 28 -2.71 6.20 -10.17
CA TYR A 28 -2.55 6.60 -8.77
C TYR A 28 -3.95 6.75 -8.12
N PRO A 29 -4.16 6.24 -6.89
CA PRO A 29 -3.27 5.40 -6.10
C PRO A 29 -3.29 3.93 -6.55
N THR A 30 -2.11 3.31 -6.68
CA THR A 30 -1.93 1.97 -7.31
C THR A 30 -2.73 0.86 -6.63
N ILE A 31 -2.94 0.97 -5.30
CA ILE A 31 -3.76 0.04 -4.50
C ILE A 31 -5.21 -0.07 -5.01
N ARG A 32 -5.76 1.00 -5.59
CA ARG A 32 -7.17 1.06 -6.02
C ARG A 32 -7.52 0.05 -7.11
N ILE A 33 -6.51 -0.45 -7.84
CA ILE A 33 -6.70 -1.41 -8.92
C ILE A 33 -7.00 -2.82 -8.37
N TRP A 34 -6.71 -3.09 -7.09
CA TRP A 34 -6.86 -4.43 -6.51
C TRP A 34 -8.28 -4.67 -6.00
N ASP A 35 -9.16 -5.06 -6.91
CA ASP A 35 -10.45 -5.65 -6.57
C ASP A 35 -10.32 -7.13 -6.13
N LYS A 36 -11.40 -7.67 -5.57
CA LYS A 36 -11.44 -9.07 -5.10
C LYS A 36 -11.15 -10.07 -6.21
N GLU A 37 -11.60 -9.83 -7.43
CA GLU A 37 -11.42 -10.75 -8.55
C GLU A 37 -9.96 -10.84 -9.00
N ARG A 38 -9.28 -9.69 -9.08
CA ARG A 38 -7.85 -9.57 -9.40
C ARG A 38 -6.99 -10.20 -8.32
N ILE A 39 -7.33 -9.97 -7.05
CA ILE A 39 -6.67 -10.62 -5.91
C ILE A 39 -6.83 -12.14 -6.02
N ASP A 40 -8.05 -12.65 -6.19
CA ASP A 40 -8.30 -14.09 -6.26
C ASP A 40 -7.61 -14.74 -7.45
N LYS A 41 -7.60 -14.08 -8.62
CA LYS A 41 -6.87 -14.54 -9.80
C LYS A 41 -5.38 -14.65 -9.52
N ARG A 42 -4.80 -13.60 -8.93
CA ARG A 42 -3.38 -13.56 -8.61
C ARG A 42 -2.99 -14.62 -7.58
N VAL A 43 -3.79 -14.80 -6.53
CA VAL A 43 -3.58 -15.85 -5.53
C VAL A 43 -3.64 -17.24 -6.15
N LYS A 44 -4.57 -17.51 -7.08
CA LYS A 44 -4.65 -18.79 -7.78
C LYS A 44 -3.43 -19.05 -8.65
N ASP A 45 -2.94 -18.02 -9.33
CA ASP A 45 -1.79 -18.13 -10.22
C ASP A 45 -0.48 -18.33 -9.44
N GLU A 46 -0.27 -17.57 -8.36
CA GLU A 46 0.91 -17.68 -7.50
C GLU A 46 0.87 -18.95 -6.63
N ARG A 47 -0.30 -19.46 -6.26
CA ARG A 47 -0.40 -20.76 -5.57
C ARG A 47 0.11 -21.94 -6.41
N LYS A 48 0.06 -21.84 -7.75
CA LYS A 48 0.54 -22.89 -8.65
C LYS A 48 2.06 -22.89 -8.83
N VAL A 49 2.70 -21.73 -8.72
CA VAL A 49 4.12 -21.54 -9.06
C VAL A 49 4.98 -21.22 -7.83
N GLY A 50 4.38 -20.67 -6.78
CA GLY A 50 5.04 -20.12 -5.60
C GLY A 50 4.90 -18.60 -5.54
N PHE A 51 4.66 -18.06 -4.34
CA PHE A 51 4.69 -16.61 -4.09
C PHE A 51 6.13 -16.10 -4.10
N GLY A 52 6.33 -14.83 -4.48
CA GLY A 52 7.64 -14.16 -4.43
C GLY A 52 8.54 -14.34 -5.65
N LEU A 53 8.08 -15.05 -6.69
CA LEU A 53 8.86 -15.31 -7.91
C LEU A 53 8.74 -14.21 -8.98
N GLY A 54 8.03 -13.13 -8.68
CA GLY A 54 7.87 -11.99 -9.58
C GLY A 54 9.01 -10.97 -9.45
N LYS A 55 9.03 -10.00 -10.37
CA LYS A 55 10.00 -8.90 -10.35
C LYS A 55 9.41 -7.71 -9.62
N VAL A 56 10.17 -7.09 -8.72
CA VAL A 56 9.73 -5.85 -8.04
C VAL A 56 9.74 -4.70 -9.05
N THR A 57 8.62 -4.00 -9.19
CA THR A 57 8.50 -2.81 -10.04
C THR A 57 9.36 -1.67 -9.48
N LYS A 58 9.99 -0.88 -10.37
CA LYS A 58 10.69 0.34 -9.95
C LYS A 58 9.75 1.26 -9.16
N ARG A 59 10.32 2.07 -8.28
CA ARG A 59 9.56 3.11 -7.58
C ARG A 59 9.05 4.10 -8.64
N ILE A 60 7.77 4.47 -8.56
CA ILE A 60 7.25 5.59 -9.33
C ILE A 60 7.80 6.83 -8.63
N ILE A 61 8.72 7.51 -9.31
CA ILE A 61 9.26 8.80 -8.87
C ILE A 61 8.17 9.81 -9.28
N THR A 62 7.58 10.50 -8.31
CA THR A 62 6.72 11.66 -8.59
C THR A 62 7.62 12.82 -9.01
N VAL A 63 7.13 13.64 -9.93
CA VAL A 63 7.84 14.75 -10.61
C VAL A 63 8.66 15.65 -9.66
N GLU A 64 8.31 15.72 -8.37
CA GLU A 64 9.05 16.46 -7.33
C GLU A 64 10.47 15.94 -7.03
N GLU A 65 10.84 14.73 -7.46
CA GLU A 65 12.20 14.18 -7.29
C GLU A 65 13.07 14.30 -8.57
N GLU A 66 12.53 14.83 -9.68
CA GLU A 66 13.26 15.02 -10.95
C GLU A 66 14.11 16.32 -10.96
N ASP A 67 13.85 17.26 -10.05
CA ASP A 67 14.52 18.58 -9.96
C ASP A 67 15.98 18.55 -9.47
N LYS A 68 16.63 17.38 -9.37
CA LYS A 68 18.05 17.30 -8.95
C LYS A 68 19.04 16.89 -10.04
N ASP A 69 18.58 16.46 -11.20
CA ASP A 69 19.50 15.96 -12.25
C ASP A 69 19.38 16.66 -13.62
N GLU A 70 18.46 17.61 -13.83
CA GLU A 70 18.30 18.29 -15.14
C GLU A 70 18.22 19.83 -15.01
N GLU A 71 19.27 20.47 -14.49
CA GLU A 71 19.61 21.83 -14.91
C GLU A 71 20.08 21.79 -16.38
N GLU A 72 19.18 22.06 -17.33
CA GLU A 72 19.39 22.78 -18.60
C GLU A 72 18.32 22.42 -19.65
N ALA A 73 17.22 23.19 -19.71
CA ALA A 73 16.72 23.83 -20.95
C ALA A 73 15.26 24.35 -20.80
N GLY A 74 15.14 25.66 -20.55
CA GLY A 74 14.20 26.55 -21.25
C GLY A 74 12.68 26.40 -21.03
N LYS A 75 12.11 27.34 -20.25
CA LYS A 75 10.98 28.28 -20.52
C LYS A 75 9.84 27.80 -21.42
N GLU A 76 8.57 28.09 -21.22
CA GLU A 76 7.75 28.94 -20.34
C GLU A 76 6.31 28.45 -20.61
N ASP A 77 5.40 28.51 -19.65
CA ASP A 77 4.13 29.23 -19.79
C ASP A 77 3.32 29.09 -18.49
N GLU A 78 3.14 30.26 -17.87
CA GLU A 78 2.37 30.53 -16.66
C GLU A 78 0.85 30.43 -16.90
N GLU A 79 0.12 30.54 -15.79
CA GLU A 79 -1.30 30.86 -15.62
C GLU A 79 -2.28 29.67 -15.54
N ASN A 80 -2.66 29.28 -14.30
CA ASN A 80 -3.84 29.85 -13.63
C ASN A 80 -4.03 29.22 -12.22
N GLU A 81 -3.27 29.69 -11.23
CA GLU A 81 -3.50 29.42 -9.80
C GLU A 81 -4.39 30.55 -9.28
N ASP A 82 -5.59 30.28 -8.74
CA ASP A 82 -5.83 30.65 -7.32
C ASP A 82 -7.15 30.07 -6.76
N ALA A 83 -7.89 29.23 -7.50
CA ALA A 83 -9.17 28.68 -7.04
C ALA A 83 -9.14 27.18 -6.67
N GLU A 84 -8.10 26.43 -7.06
CA GLU A 84 -7.99 24.97 -6.83
C GLU A 84 -7.14 24.58 -5.60
N MET A 85 -6.36 25.51 -5.06
CA MET A 85 -5.41 25.32 -3.94
C MET A 85 -6.06 25.32 -2.54
N LEU A 86 -7.39 25.20 -2.48
CA LEU A 86 -8.15 25.03 -1.24
C LEU A 86 -8.81 23.64 -1.15
N SER A 87 -8.73 22.85 -2.23
CA SER A 87 -9.35 21.53 -2.35
C SER A 87 -8.33 20.39 -2.19
N LYS A 88 -7.08 20.61 -2.61
CA LYS A 88 -6.02 19.59 -2.57
C LYS A 88 -5.48 19.40 -1.15
N GLU A 89 -5.27 20.49 -0.43
CA GLU A 89 -4.69 20.57 0.91
C GLU A 89 -5.61 19.89 1.92
N ASP A 90 -6.92 20.09 1.78
CA ASP A 90 -7.91 19.45 2.65
C ASP A 90 -8.03 17.94 2.37
N CYS A 91 -7.94 17.53 1.11
CA CYS A 91 -7.89 16.12 0.73
C CYS A 91 -6.62 15.43 1.27
N VAL A 92 -5.46 16.09 1.20
CA VAL A 92 -4.20 15.60 1.77
C VAL A 92 -4.30 15.47 3.30
N LYS A 93 -4.89 16.46 3.99
CA LYS A 93 -5.12 16.37 5.45
C LYS A 93 -6.03 15.20 5.80
N GLU A 94 -7.06 14.93 5.01
CA GLU A 94 -7.96 13.79 5.24
C GLU A 94 -7.23 12.46 5.08
N ILE A 95 -6.40 12.31 4.03
CA ILE A 95 -5.56 11.12 3.83
C ILE A 95 -4.60 10.92 4.99
N ILE A 96 -3.92 11.98 5.44
CA ILE A 96 -3.01 11.93 6.59
C ILE A 96 -3.76 11.50 7.84
N ALA A 97 -4.95 12.08 8.10
CA ALA A 97 -5.76 11.74 9.26
C ALA A 97 -6.22 10.27 9.24
N VAL A 98 -6.60 9.74 8.08
CA VAL A 98 -6.97 8.32 7.92
C VAL A 98 -5.76 7.41 8.11
N ALA A 99 -4.60 7.77 7.54
CA ALA A 99 -3.36 7.02 7.70
C ALA A 99 -2.89 6.99 9.16
N GLN A 100 -3.02 8.10 9.89
CA GLN A 100 -2.73 8.18 11.32
C GLN A 100 -3.65 7.27 12.13
N LYS A 101 -4.97 7.32 11.89
CA LYS A 101 -5.94 6.42 12.55
C LYS A 101 -5.62 4.94 12.30
N PHE A 102 -5.24 4.59 11.07
CA PHE A 102 -4.80 3.24 10.74
C PHE A 102 -3.52 2.86 11.50
N SER A 103 -2.54 3.76 11.55
CA SER A 103 -1.29 3.55 12.29
C SER A 103 -1.54 3.34 13.78
N ASP A 104 -2.39 4.17 14.40
CA ASP A 104 -2.73 4.06 15.82
C ASP A 104 -3.44 2.74 16.12
N ALA A 105 -4.43 2.38 15.30
CA ALA A 105 -5.12 1.09 15.40
C ALA A 105 -4.15 -0.10 15.25
N PHE A 106 -3.16 0.00 14.36
CA PHE A 106 -2.15 -1.03 14.19
C PHE A 106 -1.22 -1.13 15.40
N VAL A 107 -0.81 0.00 15.98
CA VAL A 107 0.00 0.02 17.21
C VAL A 107 -0.78 -0.61 18.37
N GLU A 108 -2.06 -0.30 18.53
CA GLU A 108 -2.91 -0.95 19.54
C GLU A 108 -3.03 -2.45 19.30
N PHE A 109 -3.29 -2.86 18.06
CA PHE A 109 -3.31 -4.26 17.67
C PHE A 109 -1.99 -4.95 18.00
N SER A 110 -0.84 -4.32 17.82
CA SER A 110 0.47 -4.91 18.14
C SER A 110 0.69 -5.11 19.65
N LYS A 111 0.11 -4.24 20.48
CA LYS A 111 0.21 -4.33 21.95
C LYS A 111 -0.65 -5.45 22.53
N LEU A 112 -1.80 -5.74 21.91
CA LEU A 112 -2.75 -6.76 22.36
C LEU A 112 -2.12 -8.16 22.50
N PRO A 113 -1.45 -8.72 21.48
CA PRO A 113 -0.75 -10.00 21.58
C PRO A 113 0.29 -10.04 22.70
N SER A 114 1.08 -8.97 22.86
CA SER A 114 2.08 -8.90 23.94
C SER A 114 1.45 -8.89 25.33
N THR A 115 0.30 -8.22 25.48
CA THR A 115 -0.46 -8.17 26.73
C THR A 115 -1.12 -9.51 27.04
N ILE A 116 -1.68 -10.16 26.03
CA ILE A 116 -2.28 -11.50 26.13
C ILE A 116 -1.20 -12.54 26.49
N ALA A 117 -0.03 -12.49 25.84
CA ALA A 117 1.09 -13.38 26.14
C ALA A 117 1.58 -13.24 27.59
N LYS A 118 1.61 -12.01 28.13
CA LYS A 118 1.98 -11.75 29.53
C LYS A 118 0.91 -12.23 30.53
N LYS A 119 -0.38 -12.03 30.23
CA LYS A 119 -1.48 -12.41 31.13
C LYS A 119 -1.80 -13.91 31.09
N PHE A 120 -1.63 -14.54 29.94
CA PHE A 120 -1.96 -15.95 29.70
C PHE A 120 -0.81 -16.68 29.00
N PRO A 121 0.33 -16.88 29.70
CA PRO A 121 1.43 -17.65 29.17
C PRO A 121 0.93 -19.07 28.83
N ASN A 122 1.22 -19.54 27.61
CA ASN A 122 0.82 -20.84 27.05
C ASN A 122 -0.65 -21.00 26.62
N SER A 123 -1.44 -19.94 26.54
CA SER A 123 -2.81 -20.07 25.99
C SER A 123 -2.82 -20.13 24.45
N ASP A 124 -3.62 -21.04 23.89
CA ASP A 124 -3.86 -21.15 22.44
C ASP A 124 -4.70 -19.98 21.88
N ILE A 125 -5.07 -19.01 22.72
CA ILE A 125 -5.88 -17.83 22.34
C ILE A 125 -5.19 -17.05 21.22
N LEU A 126 -3.86 -16.88 21.30
CA LEU A 126 -3.10 -16.20 20.25
C LEU A 126 -3.18 -16.92 18.90
N LYS A 127 -3.20 -18.26 18.89
CA LYS A 127 -3.32 -19.03 17.63
C LYS A 127 -4.63 -18.73 16.90
N LYS A 128 -5.72 -18.44 17.63
CA LYS A 128 -7.02 -18.07 17.05
C LYS A 128 -7.06 -16.67 16.43
N ILE A 129 -6.12 -15.79 16.80
CA ILE A 129 -6.05 -14.42 16.26
C ILE A 129 -5.36 -14.39 14.88
N TYR A 130 -4.47 -15.35 14.63
CA TYR A 130 -3.67 -15.43 13.40
C TYR A 130 -4.18 -16.46 12.37
N LEU A 131 -5.29 -17.15 12.65
CA LEU A 131 -5.96 -18.13 11.77
C LEU A 131 -7.26 -17.53 11.20
#